data_AF-A0A534A1P5-F1
#
_entry.id   AF-A0A534A1P5-F1
#
_cell.length_a   1.000
_cell.length_b   1.000
_cell.length_c   1.000
_cell.angle_alpha   90.00
_cell.angle_beta   90.00
_cell.angle_gamma   90.00
#
_symmetry.space_group_name_H-M   'P 1'
#
loop_
_entity.id
_entity.type
_entity.pdbx_description
1 polymer ?
#
loop_
_entity_poly.entity_id
_entity_poly.type
_entity_poly.pdbx_seq_one_letter_code
_entity_poly.pdbx_strand_id
1 'polypeptide(L)'
;MQDYQLEVDPLALALTRPPLFMGIPLRFFFANLAINILICIDLHTLMGIPLFVVFHLVLFRLAMKDLHFFRLWSKYFTQTPPVLNSGFWGRTNSYQPG
;
A
#
# COMPACT_ATOMS: atom_id res chain seq x y z
N MET A 1 43.86 -15.39 4.10
CA MET A 1 42.62 -14.69 3.69
C MET A 1 41.93 -14.31 4.98
N GLN A 2 41.93 -13.02 5.32
CA GLN A 2 41.34 -12.53 6.57
C GLN A 2 39.82 -12.65 6.48
N ASP A 3 39.22 -13.47 7.36
CA ASP A 3 37.78 -13.57 7.50
C ASP A 3 37.24 -12.26 8.06
N TYR A 4 36.68 -11.42 7.18
CA TYR A 4 35.93 -10.23 7.58
C TYR A 4 34.70 -10.68 8.36
N GLN A 5 34.73 -10.52 9.68
CA GLN A 5 33.56 -10.69 10.53
C GLN A 5 32.58 -9.56 10.17
N LEU A 6 31.49 -9.90 9.49
CA LEU A 6 30.39 -8.98 9.22
C LEU A 6 29.67 -8.71 10.54
N GLU A 7 29.83 -7.50 11.07
CA GLU A 7 29.06 -7.01 12.20
C GLU A 7 27.62 -6.75 11.74
N VAL A 8 26.70 -7.66 12.11
CA VAL A 8 25.29 -7.59 11.73
C VAL A 8 24.50 -7.02 12.90
N ASP A 9 24.08 -5.77 12.78
CA ASP A 9 23.19 -5.14 13.75
C ASP A 9 21.73 -5.56 13.48
N PRO A 10 21.00 -6.13 14.46
CA PRO A 10 19.62 -6.54 14.26
C PRO A 10 18.72 -5.32 14.02
N LEU A 11 18.28 -5.17 12.77
CA LEU A 11 17.37 -4.11 12.38
C LEU A 11 15.98 -4.36 12.98
N ALA A 12 15.57 -3.50 13.91
CA ALA A 12 14.22 -3.51 14.45
C ALA A 12 13.21 -3.09 13.36
N LEU A 13 12.76 -4.06 12.56
CA LEU A 13 11.83 -3.86 11.43
C LEU A 13 10.57 -3.09 11.82
N ALA A 14 10.14 -3.17 13.08
CA ALA A 14 9.00 -2.42 13.60
C ALA A 14 9.18 -0.90 13.58
N LEU A 15 10.43 -0.41 13.68
CA LEU A 15 10.75 1.01 13.70
C LEU A 15 10.88 1.62 12.29
N THR A 16 11.13 0.78 11.28
CA THR A 16 11.37 1.25 9.90
C THR A 16 10.19 1.05 8.98
N ARG A 17 9.28 0.11 9.28
CA ARG A 17 8.06 -0.11 8.50
C ARG A 17 6.96 0.90 8.89
N PRO A 18 6.11 1.30 7.94
CA PRO A 18 4.97 2.15 8.25
C PRO A 18 4.06 1.47 9.30
N PRO A 19 3.29 2.26 10.08
CA PRO A 19 2.37 1.71 11.07
C PRO A 19 1.30 0.83 10.40
N LEU A 20 1.19 -0.41 10.87
CA LEU A 20 0.29 -1.45 10.36
C LEU A 20 -0.80 -1.76 11.38
N PHE A 21 -2.03 -1.95 10.91
CA PHE A 21 -3.13 -2.46 11.71
C PHE A 21 -3.80 -3.61 10.97
N MET A 22 -3.93 -4.77 11.64
CA MET A 22 -4.47 -6.00 11.05
C MET A 22 -3.78 -6.40 9.72
N GLY A 23 -2.47 -6.12 9.60
CA GLY A 23 -1.67 -6.45 8.41
C GLY A 23 -1.77 -5.45 7.23
N ILE A 24 -2.53 -4.36 7.37
CA ILE A 24 -2.69 -3.32 6.34
C ILE A 24 -2.16 -1.98 6.87
N PRO A 25 -1.56 -1.10 6.05
CA PRO A 25 -1.14 0.22 6.51
C PRO A 25 -2.32 1.01 7.09
N LEU A 26 -2.09 1.68 8.22
CA LEU A 26 -3.14 2.29 9.06
C LEU A 26 -4.11 3.19 8.28
N ARG A 27 -3.59 3.95 7.32
CA ARG A 27 -4.37 4.89 6.49
C ARG A 27 -5.47 4.19 5.71
N PHE A 28 -5.19 3.01 5.15
CA PHE A 28 -6.15 2.28 4.34
C PHE A 28 -7.15 1.48 5.18
N PHE A 29 -6.74 1.03 6.36
CA PHE A 29 -7.66 0.41 7.29
C PHE A 29 -8.80 1.38 7.67
N PHE A 30 -8.45 2.61 8.03
CA PHE A 30 -9.45 3.63 8.35
C PHE A 30 -10.26 4.08 7.13
N ALA A 31 -9.64 4.16 5.94
CA ALA A 31 -10.39 4.45 4.71
C ALA A 31 -11.42 3.36 4.41
N ASN A 32 -11.04 2.08 4.50
CA ASN A 32 -11.96 0.95 4.32
C ASN A 32 -13.09 0.99 5.36
N LEU A 33 -12.76 1.23 6.63
CA LEU A 33 -13.74 1.35 7.70
C LEU A 33 -14.71 2.51 7.44
N ALA A 34 -14.21 3.69 7.08
CA ALA A 34 -15.03 4.87 6.80
C ALA A 34 -15.97 4.63 5.61
N ILE A 35 -15.47 4.10 4.50
CA ILE A 35 -16.29 3.76 3.31
C ILE A 35 -17.39 2.78 3.70
N ASN A 36 -17.05 1.78 4.51
CA ASN A 36 -18.01 0.76 4.90
C ASN A 36 -19.12 1.29 5.81
N ILE A 37 -18.76 2.17 6.74
CA ILE A 37 -19.73 2.89 7.59
C ILE A 37 -20.66 3.74 6.71
N LEU A 38 -20.12 4.47 5.72
CA LEU A 38 -20.92 5.28 4.80
C LEU A 38 -21.93 4.43 4.01
N ILE A 39 -21.51 3.27 3.50
CA ILE A 39 -22.40 2.32 2.79
C ILE A 39 -23.48 1.77 3.71
N CYS A 40 -23.13 1.44 4.96
CA CYS A 40 -24.07 0.94 5.94
C CYS A 40 -25.16 1.98 6.27
N ILE A 41 -24.77 3.26 6.36
CA ILE A 41 -25.70 4.39 6.59
C ILE A 41 -26.60 4.59 5.37
N ASP A 42 -26.03 4.64 4.17
CA ASP A 42 -26.77 4.92 2.92
C ASP A 42 -27.81 3.85 2.59
N LEU A 43 -27.45 2.57 2.71
CA LEU A 43 -28.38 1.47 2.45
C LEU A 43 -29.27 1.15 3.66
N HIS A 44 -29.08 1.82 4.81
CA HIS A 44 -29.76 1.54 6.08
C HIS A 44 -29.74 0.05 6.48
N THR A 45 -28.70 -0.67 6.11
CA THR A 45 -28.60 -2.13 6.27
C THR A 45 -27.18 -2.55 6.64
N LEU A 46 -27.08 -3.68 7.34
CA LEU A 46 -25.80 -4.25 7.79
C LEU A 46 -25.01 -4.96 6.68
N MET A 47 -25.44 -4.84 5.41
CA MET A 47 -24.69 -5.39 4.26
C MET A 47 -23.31 -4.73 4.06
N GLY A 48 -23.01 -3.63 4.76
CA GLY A 48 -21.64 -3.11 4.83
C GLY A 48 -20.64 -4.16 5.34
N ILE A 49 -21.00 -4.94 6.37
CA ILE A 49 -20.08 -5.88 7.03
C ILE A 49 -19.46 -6.92 6.08
N PRO A 50 -20.22 -7.68 5.27
CA PRO A 50 -19.61 -8.61 4.32
C PRO A 50 -18.73 -7.88 3.30
N LEU A 51 -19.13 -6.68 2.87
CA LEU A 51 -18.35 -5.85 1.96
C LEU A 51 -17.00 -5.44 2.60
N PHE A 52 -17.00 -5.12 3.89
CA PHE A 52 -15.79 -4.75 4.64
C PHE A 52 -14.75 -5.86 4.57
N VAL A 53 -15.19 -7.10 4.81
CA VAL A 53 -14.33 -8.28 4.82
C VAL A 53 -13.74 -8.51 3.42
N VAL A 54 -14.55 -8.42 2.36
CA VAL A 54 -14.08 -8.60 0.98
C VAL A 54 -13.02 -7.56 0.63
N PHE A 55 -13.29 -6.28 0.87
CA PHE A 55 -12.30 -5.22 0.61
C PHE A 55 -11.04 -5.39 1.46
N HIS A 56 -11.20 -5.71 2.74
CA HIS A 56 -10.07 -5.92 3.65
C HIS A 56 -9.16 -7.05 3.17
N LEU A 57 -9.71 -8.18 2.70
CA LEU A 57 -8.92 -9.29 2.17
C LEU A 57 -8.11 -8.89 0.92
N VAL A 58 -8.70 -8.09 0.03
CA VAL A 58 -8.00 -7.58 -1.17
C VAL A 58 -6.85 -6.68 -0.77
N LEU A 59 -7.09 -5.72 0.14
CA LEU A 59 -6.05 -4.82 0.64
C LEU A 59 -4.95 -5.57 1.40
N PHE A 60 -5.32 -6.58 2.18
CA PHE A 60 -4.38 -7.44 2.90
C PHE A 60 -3.48 -8.21 1.92
N ARG A 61 -4.05 -8.77 0.84
CA ARG A 61 -3.28 -9.46 -0.19
C ARG A 61 -2.29 -8.52 -0.90
N LEU A 62 -2.69 -7.28 -1.15
CA LEU A 62 -1.83 -6.24 -1.73
C LEU A 62 -0.71 -5.84 -0.76
N ALA A 63 -1.03 -5.61 0.52
CA ALA A 63 -0.07 -5.25 1.55
C ALA A 63 0.98 -6.33 1.82
N MET A 64 0.61 -7.61 1.67
CA MET A 64 1.53 -8.74 1.76
C MET A 64 2.58 -8.77 0.64
N LYS A 65 2.28 -8.18 -0.53
CA LYS A 65 3.22 -8.12 -1.65
C LYS A 65 4.19 -6.96 -1.50
N ASP A 66 3.67 -5.78 -1.18
CA ASP A 66 4.49 -4.59 -0.91
C ASP A 66 3.69 -3.59 -0.06
N LEU A 67 4.25 -3.19 1.08
CA LEU A 67 3.69 -2.19 1.99
C LEU A 67 3.60 -0.80 1.35
N HIS A 68 4.47 -0.51 0.39
CA HIS A 68 4.54 0.75 -0.33
C HIS A 68 3.78 0.74 -1.66
N PHE A 69 3.12 -0.37 -2.01
CA PHE A 69 2.35 -0.50 -3.24
C PHE A 69 1.41 0.69 -3.47
N PHE A 70 0.65 1.08 -2.46
CA PHE A 70 -0.32 2.16 -2.58
C PHE A 70 0.31 3.55 -2.69
N ARG A 71 1.47 3.76 -2.07
CA ARG A 71 2.22 5.02 -2.23
C ARG A 71 2.72 5.16 -3.66
N LEU A 72 3.23 4.07 -4.22
CA LEU A 72 3.66 4.03 -5.62
C LEU A 72 2.49 4.23 -6.57
N TRP A 73 1.36 3.59 -6.30
CA TRP A 73 0.13 3.75 -7.07
C TRP A 73 -0.37 5.19 -7.05
N SER A 74 -0.44 5.83 -5.88
CA SER A 74 -0.82 7.24 -5.78
C SER A 74 0.15 8.16 -6.53
N LYS A 75 1.47 7.96 -6.41
CA LYS A 75 2.47 8.69 -7.21
C LYS A 75 2.28 8.47 -8.70
N TYR A 76 1.97 7.24 -9.10
CA TYR A 76 1.72 6.90 -10.49
C TYR A 76 0.57 7.73 -11.07
N PHE A 77 -0.53 7.89 -10.32
CA PHE A 77 -1.68 8.69 -10.77
C PHE A 77 -1.46 10.21 -10.72
N THR A 78 -0.61 10.70 -9.83
CA THR A 78 -0.48 12.14 -9.56
C THR A 78 0.73 12.78 -10.23
N GLN A 79 1.88 12.09 -10.22
CA GLN A 79 3.18 12.68 -10.57
C GLN A 79 3.72 12.17 -11.92
N THR A 80 3.22 11.03 -12.42
CA THR A 80 3.67 10.47 -13.71
C THR A 80 2.52 10.46 -14.71
N PRO A 81 2.26 11.58 -15.42
CA PRO A 81 1.25 11.60 -16.47
C PRO A 81 1.61 10.56 -17.55
N PRO A 82 0.61 9.90 -18.18
CA PRO A 82 0.86 8.91 -19.21
C PRO A 82 1.50 9.59 -20.43
N VAL A 83 2.80 9.38 -20.61
CA VAL A 83 3.54 9.88 -21.77
C VAL A 83 3.34 8.93 -22.96
N LEU A 84 2.97 9.50 -24.12
CA LEU A 84 2.74 8.73 -25.35
C LEU A 84 4.01 8.03 -25.87
N ASN A 85 5.19 8.57 -25.54
CA ASN A 85 6.47 7.99 -25.94
C ASN A 85 7.01 6.92 -24.95
N SER A 86 6.19 6.45 -24.00
CA SER A 86 6.62 5.44 -23.00
C SER A 86 7.10 4.14 -23.64
N GLY A 87 6.60 3.78 -24.83
CA GLY A 87 7.03 2.59 -25.57
C GLY A 87 8.48 2.65 -26.04
N PHE A 88 8.98 3.82 -26.45
CA PHE A 88 10.36 3.99 -26.90
C PHE A 88 11.37 3.87 -25.75
N TRP A 89 11.00 4.36 -24.57
CA TRP A 89 11.85 4.34 -23.36
C TRP A 89 11.67 3.09 -22.48
N GLY A 90 11.15 2.00 -23.04
CA GLY A 90 11.04 0.73 -22.32
C GLY A 90 9.96 0.69 -21.22
N ARG A 91 8.95 1.58 -21.29
CA ARG A 91 7.83 1.69 -20.34
C ARG A 91 8.29 1.91 -18.89
N THR A 92 9.39 2.64 -18.73
CA THR A 92 9.93 2.99 -17.41
C THR A 92 9.40 4.36 -16.96
N ASN A 93 8.93 4.44 -15.72
CA ASN A 93 8.49 5.68 -15.09
C ASN A 93 9.49 6.08 -14.01
N SER A 94 9.95 7.33 -14.05
CA SER A 94 10.81 7.90 -13.01
C SER A 94 9.97 8.33 -11.81
N TYR A 95 10.09 7.63 -10.69
CA TYR A 95 9.38 7.95 -9.43
C TYR A 95 10.19 8.87 -8.48
N GLN A 96 11.31 9.40 -8.97
CA GLN A 96 12.19 10.31 -8.26
C GLN A 96 11.42 11.60 -7.91
N PRO A 97 11.57 12.15 -6.69
CA PRO A 97 10.94 13.43 -6.36
C PRO A 97 11.54 14.52 -7.28
N GLY A 98 10.67 15.23 -8.00
CA GLY A 98 11.00 16.49 -8.67
C GLY A 98 10.96 17.66 -7.70
#